data_AF-A0A2E8QWL4-F1
#
_entry.id   AF-A0A2E8QWL4-F1
#
_cell.length_a   1.000
_cell.length_b   1.000
_cell.length_c   1.000
_cell.angle_alpha   90.00
_cell.angle_beta   90.00
_cell.angle_gamma   90.00
#
_symmetry.space_group_name_H-M   'P 1'
#
loop_
_entity.id
_entity.type
_entity.pdbx_description
1 polymer ?
#
loop_
_entity_poly.entity_id
_entity_poly.type
_entity_poly.pdbx_seq_one_letter_code
_entity_poly.pdbx_strand_id
1 'polypeptide(L)' 'MLINRAADSVPIKARRSRLERALRVEWLGQTAASLCWIGSVFAYGITSTGDWLQLCAGSAWLLANTAAIMTSPED' A
#
# COMPACT_ATOMS: atom_id res chain seq x y z
N MET A 1 27.54 31.75 11.98
CA MET A 1 27.35 30.47 11.25
C MET A 1 26.31 29.64 12.00
N LEU A 2 25.03 30.00 11.86
CA LEU A 2 23.91 29.30 12.50
C LEU A 2 23.44 28.21 11.54
N ILE A 3 24.00 27.02 11.72
CA ILE A 3 23.65 25.85 10.91
C ILE A 3 22.22 25.44 11.29
N ASN A 4 21.34 25.53 10.30
CA ASN A 4 19.93 25.21 10.32
C ASN A 4 19.69 23.75 10.76
N ARG A 5 19.53 23.51 12.08
CA ARG A 5 19.31 22.17 12.67
C ARG A 5 17.89 21.60 12.44
N ALA A 6 16.96 22.36 11.88
CA ALA A 6 15.59 21.90 11.68
C ALA A 6 15.42 20.95 10.48
N ALA A 7 16.30 21.01 9.49
CA ALA A 7 16.22 20.19 8.29
C ALA A 7 16.60 18.70 8.54
N ASP A 8 17.34 18.41 9.61
CA ASP A 8 17.89 17.07 9.87
C ASP A 8 16.98 16.18 10.74
N SER A 9 16.00 16.74 11.44
CA SER A 9 15.11 15.97 12.33
C SER A 9 13.91 15.32 11.61
N VAL A 10 13.63 15.71 10.37
CA VAL A 10 12.44 15.26 9.62
C VAL A 10 12.58 13.94 8.81
N PRO A 11 13.75 13.37 8.44
CA PRO A 11 13.78 12.16 7.62
C PRO A 11 13.57 10.83 8.38
N ILE A 12 13.75 10.78 9.71
CA ILE A 12 13.72 9.52 10.47
C ILE A 12 12.37 9.25 11.15
N LYS A 13 11.73 10.29 11.72
CA LYS A 13 10.41 10.13 12.38
C LYS A 13 9.32 9.72 11.39
N ALA A 14 9.28 10.36 10.22
CA ALA A 14 8.32 10.03 9.16
C ALA A 14 8.50 8.59 8.66
N ARG A 15 9.75 8.12 8.48
CA ARG A 15 10.04 6.73 8.09
C ARG A 15 9.59 5.71 9.14
N ARG A 16 9.83 5.98 10.43
CA ARG A 16 9.40 5.09 11.52
C ARG A 16 7.87 4.99 11.58
N SER A 17 7.16 6.11 11.45
CA SER A 17 5.69 6.14 11.40
C SER A 17 5.12 5.33 10.23
N ARG A 18 5.71 5.44 9.03
CA ARG A 18 5.31 4.66 7.86
C ARG A 18 5.54 3.15 8.05
N LEU A 19 6.67 2.75 8.65
CA LEU A 19 6.95 1.34 8.97
C LEU A 19 5.99 0.78 10.02
N GLU A 20 5.68 1.55 11.07
CA GLU A 20 4.69 1.16 12.08
C GLU A 20 3.30 1.00 11.46
N ARG A 21 2.93 1.85 10.50
CA ARG A 21 1.66 1.75 9.77
C ARG A 21 1.64 0.55 8.81
N ALA A 22 2.76 0.26 8.13
CA ALA A 22 2.92 -0.90 7.25
C ALA A 22 2.92 -2.24 8.02
N LEU A 23 3.40 -2.24 9.27
CA LEU A 23 3.38 -3.41 10.15
C LEU A 23 2.04 -3.59 10.88
N ARG A 24 1.07 -2.68 10.72
CA ARG A 24 -0.28 -2.93 11.23
C ARG A 24 -0.84 -4.16 10.54
N VAL A 25 -1.27 -5.13 11.35
CA VAL A 25 -1.93 -6.37 10.90
C VAL A 25 -3.09 -6.07 9.95
N GLU A 26 -3.79 -4.95 10.15
CA GLU A 26 -4.84 -4.47 9.24
C GLU A 26 -4.33 -4.21 7.82
N TRP A 27 -3.20 -3.52 7.66
CA TRP A 27 -2.62 -3.24 6.35
C TRP A 27 -2.11 -4.51 5.67
N LEU A 28 -1.37 -5.33 6.42
CA LEU A 28 -0.86 -6.62 5.93
C LEU A 28 -1.99 -7.57 5.52
N GLY A 29 -3.07 -7.60 6.31
CA GLY A 29 -4.27 -8.38 6.03
C GLY A 29 -4.97 -7.93 4.76
N GLN A 30 -5.12 -6.62 4.55
CA GLN A 30 -5.71 -6.08 3.31
C GLN A 30 -4.84 -6.39 2.07
N THR A 31 -3.52 -6.27 2.19
CA THR A 31 -2.57 -6.66 1.13
C THR A 31 -2.67 -8.15 0.81
N ALA A 32 -2.66 -9.01 1.83
CA ALA A 32 -2.77 -10.46 1.66
C ALA A 32 -4.12 -10.86 1.06
N ALA A 33 -5.22 -10.26 1.51
CA ALA A 33 -6.55 -10.50 0.97
C ALA A 33 -6.65 -10.10 -0.52
N SER A 34 -6.09 -8.94 -0.89
CA SER A 34 -6.04 -8.47 -2.28
C SER A 34 -5.22 -9.42 -3.16
N LEU A 35 -4.05 -9.87 -2.69
CA LEU A 35 -3.23 -10.87 -3.39
C LEU A 35 -3.95 -12.21 -3.55
N CYS A 36 -4.63 -12.70 -2.50
CA CYS A 36 -5.44 -13.92 -2.57
C CYS A 36 -6.59 -13.78 -3.56
N TRP A 37 -7.22 -12.60 -3.66
CA TRP A 37 -8.27 -12.35 -4.64
C TRP A 37 -7.70 -12.39 -6.06
N ILE A 38 -6.64 -11.63 -6.35
CA ILE A 38 -5.99 -11.62 -7.66
C ILE A 38 -5.53 -13.05 -8.04
N GLY A 39 -4.91 -13.75 -7.09
CA GLY A 39 -4.47 -15.13 -7.26
C GLY A 39 -5.62 -16.10 -7.54
N SER A 40 -6.79 -15.91 -6.94
CA SER A 40 -7.95 -16.77 -7.21
C SER A 40 -8.45 -16.60 -8.64
N VAL A 41 -8.43 -15.37 -9.18
CA VAL A 41 -8.80 -15.09 -10.58
C VAL A 41 -7.87 -15.81 -11.57
N PHE A 42 -6.58 -15.87 -11.27
CA PHE A 42 -5.65 -16.70 -12.05
C PHE A 42 -5.89 -18.20 -11.86
N ALA A 43 -6.23 -18.64 -10.64
CA ALA A 43 -6.41 -20.05 -10.32
C ALA A 43 -7.67 -20.67 -10.94
N TYR A 44 -8.81 -19.96 -10.96
CA TYR A 44 -10.02 -20.44 -11.65
C TYR A 44 -9.99 -20.18 -13.16
N GLY A 45 -9.09 -19.31 -13.61
CA GLY A 45 -8.83 -19.01 -15.02
C GLY A 45 -9.54 -17.77 -15.53
N ILE A 46 -8.91 -17.07 -16.48
CA ILE A 46 -9.46 -15.87 -17.12
C ILE A 46 -10.24 -16.31 -18.35
N THR A 47 -11.57 -16.15 -18.31
CA THR A 47 -12.50 -16.66 -19.33
C THR A 47 -13.38 -15.57 -19.94
N SER A 48 -13.59 -14.47 -19.21
CA SER A 48 -14.48 -13.38 -19.60
C SER A 48 -13.82 -12.02 -19.44
N THR A 49 -14.34 -11.02 -20.15
CA THR A 49 -14.02 -9.59 -19.92
C THR A 49 -14.23 -9.19 -18.44
N GLY A 50 -15.15 -9.85 -17.74
CA GLY A 50 -15.36 -9.63 -16.30
C GLY A 50 -14.15 -9.98 -15.44
N ASP A 51 -13.39 -11.01 -15.80
CA ASP A 51 -12.20 -11.44 -15.05
C ASP A 51 -11.08 -10.40 -15.17
N TRP A 52 -10.95 -9.77 -16.34
CA TRP A 52 -10.03 -8.65 -16.54
C TRP A 52 -10.40 -7.44 -15.68
N LEU A 53 -11.70 -7.13 -15.58
CA LEU A 53 -12.18 -6.07 -14.69
C LEU A 53 -11.90 -6.38 -13.21
N GLN A 54 -12.06 -7.64 -12.79
CA GLN A 54 -11.72 -8.06 -11.43
C GLN A 54 -10.22 -7.95 -11.14
N LEU A 55 -9.35 -8.33 -12.10
CA LEU A 55 -7.91 -8.13 -11.96
C LEU A 55 -7.53 -6.66 -11.86
N CYS A 56 -8.13 -5.81 -12.68
CA CYS A 56 -7.94 -4.36 -12.62
C CYS A 56 -8.39 -3.80 -11.26
N ALA A 57 -9.57 -4.20 -10.77
CA ALA A 57 -10.10 -3.75 -9.49
C ALA A 57 -9.22 -4.23 -8.32
N GLY A 58 -8.83 -5.50 -8.31
CA GLY A 58 -7.93 -6.06 -7.30
C GLY A 58 -6.57 -5.37 -7.30
N SER A 59 -6.01 -5.11 -8.49
CA SER A 59 -4.73 -4.40 -8.64
C SER A 59 -4.81 -2.94 -8.20
N ALA A 60 -5.89 -2.24 -8.56
CA ALA A 60 -6.15 -0.87 -8.10
C ALA A 60 -6.29 -0.82 -6.58
N TRP A 61 -6.94 -1.82 -5.97
CA TRP A 61 -7.03 -1.92 -4.51
C TRP A 61 -5.66 -2.16 -3.87
N LEU A 62 -4.83 -3.05 -4.44
CA LEU A 62 -3.46 -3.27 -3.96
C LEU A 62 -2.62 -1.99 -4.04
N LEU A 63 -2.75 -1.24 -5.13
CA LEU A 63 -2.09 0.05 -5.34
C LEU A 63 -2.56 1.09 -4.32
N ALA A 64 -3.87 1.21 -4.10
CA ALA A 64 -4.43 2.13 -3.10
C ALA A 64 -3.96 1.77 -1.69
N ASN A 65 -3.91 0.47 -1.35
CA ASN A 65 -3.40 0.02 -0.06
C ASN A 65 -1.91 0.40 0.09
N THR A 66 -1.10 0.21 -0.96
CA THR A 66 0.31 0.62 -0.96
C THR A 66 0.48 2.14 -0.85
N ALA A 67 -0.32 2.90 -1.59
CA ALA A 67 -0.32 4.36 -1.55
C ALA A 67 -0.68 4.90 -0.16
N ALA A 68 -1.57 4.24 0.59
CA ALA A 68 -1.95 4.62 1.94
C ALA A 68 -0.78 4.62 2.96
N ILE A 69 0.32 3.89 2.69
CA ILE A 69 1.56 4.00 3.48
C ILE A 69 2.43 5.18 3.00
N MET A 70 2.35 5.52 1.71
CA MET A 70 3.18 6.56 1.09
C MET A 70 2.66 7.97 1.39
N THR A 71 1.33 8.17 1.48
CA THR A 71 0.73 9.44 1.92
C THR A 71 1.00 9.66 3.40
N SER A 72 1.60 10.81 3.71
CA SER A 72 1.72 11.32 5.08
C SER A 72 0.53 12.26 5.33
N PRO A 73 -0.04 12.29 6.54
CA PRO A 73 -1.16 13.18 6.88
C PRO A 73 -0.71 14.65 7.02
N GLU A 74 -0.01 15.18 6.02
CA GLU A 74 0.50 16.56 5.98
C GLU A 74 0.20 17.23 4.63
N ASP A 75 -0.94 16.85 4.03
CA ASP A 75 -1.62 17.61 2.97
C ASP A 75 -2.87 18.29 3.56
#